data_AF-A0A8S9TYZ0-F1
#
_entry.id   AF-A0A8S9TYZ0-F1
#
_cell.length_a   1.000
_cell.length_b   1.000
_cell.length_c   1.000
_cell.angle_alpha   90.00
_cell.angle_beta   90.00
_cell.angle_gamma   90.00
#
_symmetry.space_group_name_H-M   'P 1'
#
loop_
_entity.id
_entity.type
_entity.pdbx_description
1 polymer ?
#
loop_
_entity_poly.entity_id
_entity_poly.type
_entity_poly.pdbx_seq_one_letter_code
_entity_poly.pdbx_strand_id
1 'polypeptide(L)'
;MANNGASRQLVEHKDHRFMGLENVVKHLLCKWDQLEDWFQERTNMAIRDRKAVPEGLPIADYKEALLQLYGLLKSITSLNTKSQKEDTNQVDVLLSVFRFRTTILDEMKPVKVRIQAPSDPLL
;
A
#
# COMPACT_ATOMS: atom_id res chain seq x y z
N MET A 1 -8.10 1.34 47.74
CA MET A 1 -6.82 1.58 47.05
C MET A 1 -7.12 1.74 45.57
N ALA A 2 -7.02 2.97 45.05
CA ALA A 2 -7.41 3.29 43.68
C ALA A 2 -6.32 2.85 42.69
N ASN A 3 -6.69 2.01 41.73
CA ASN A 3 -5.79 1.50 40.70
C ASN A 3 -5.57 2.58 39.62
N ASN A 4 -4.70 3.55 39.89
CA ASN A 4 -4.40 4.69 39.01
C ASN A 4 -3.47 4.34 37.82
N GLY A 5 -3.24 3.05 37.52
CA GLY A 5 -2.33 2.61 36.47
C GLY A 5 -2.98 2.31 35.11
N ALA A 6 -4.30 2.10 35.07
CA ALA A 6 -4.96 1.52 33.89
C ALA A 6 -5.25 2.53 32.75
N SER A 7 -5.00 3.82 32.94
CA SER A 7 -5.45 4.87 32.00
C SER A 7 -4.41 5.30 30.96
N ARG A 8 -3.25 4.63 30.87
CA ARG A 8 -2.13 5.06 30.01
C ARG A 8 -1.89 4.22 28.75
N GLN A 9 -2.61 3.12 28.55
CA GLN A 9 -2.48 2.30 27.35
C GLN A 9 -3.85 2.23 26.66
N LEU A 10 -4.02 3.06 25.63
CA LEU A 10 -5.30 3.22 24.93
C LEU A 10 -5.63 2.05 24.00
N VAL A 11 -4.63 1.25 23.59
CA VAL A 11 -4.81 0.05 22.77
C VAL A 11 -3.66 -0.92 23.08
N GLU A 12 -3.97 -2.20 23.31
CA GLU A 12 -2.97 -3.26 23.45
C GLU A 12 -2.10 -3.35 22.18
N HIS A 13 -0.77 -3.33 22.33
CA HIS A 13 0.21 -3.33 21.24
C HIS A 13 -0.01 -4.50 20.27
N LYS A 14 -0.33 -4.21 19.01
CA LYS A 14 -0.50 -5.21 17.94
C LYS A 14 0.18 -4.74 16.66
N ASP A 15 1.38 -5.23 16.40
CA ASP A 15 2.21 -4.83 15.25
C ASP A 15 1.73 -5.30 13.86
N HIS A 16 0.81 -6.24 13.79
CA HIS A 16 1.19 -7.41 12.98
C HIS A 16 0.55 -7.54 11.59
N ARG A 17 -0.15 -6.54 11.04
CA ARG A 17 -0.78 -6.72 9.70
C ARG A 17 -0.53 -5.60 8.71
N PHE A 18 -0.87 -4.36 9.07
CA PHE A 18 -0.76 -3.24 8.13
C PHE A 18 0.70 -2.86 7.84
N MET A 19 1.58 -2.90 8.84
CA MET A 19 3.02 -2.69 8.66
C MET A 19 3.65 -3.77 7.76
N GLY A 20 3.25 -5.03 7.93
CA GLY A 20 3.73 -6.14 7.12
C GLY A 20 3.33 -5.96 5.64
N LEU A 21 2.04 -5.69 5.40
CA LEU A 21 1.54 -5.50 4.04
C LEU A 21 2.10 -4.23 3.39
N GLU A 22 2.23 -3.12 4.12
CA GLU A 22 2.87 -1.90 3.62
C GLU A 22 4.30 -2.20 3.14
N ASN A 23 5.08 -2.91 3.95
CA ASN A 23 6.47 -3.24 3.61
C ASN A 23 6.57 -4.17 2.40
N VAL A 24 5.65 -5.14 2.26
CA VAL A 24 5.59 -6.03 1.09
C VAL A 24 5.29 -5.22 -0.18
N VAL A 25 4.24 -4.39 -0.15
CA VAL A 25 3.86 -3.57 -1.32
C VAL A 25 4.96 -2.57 -1.64
N LYS A 26 5.58 -1.94 -0.64
CA LYS A 26 6.74 -1.05 -0.82
C LYS A 26 7.89 -1.77 -1.50
N HIS A 27 8.25 -2.97 -1.03
CA HIS A 27 9.36 -3.72 -1.58
C HIS A 27 9.10 -4.11 -3.04
N LEU A 28 7.89 -4.57 -3.33
CA LEU A 28 7.45 -4.88 -4.69
C LEU A 28 7.57 -3.66 -5.61
N LEU A 29 7.07 -2.49 -5.18
CA LEU A 29 7.17 -1.24 -5.94
C LEU A 29 8.62 -0.79 -6.14
N CYS A 30 9.47 -0.91 -5.12
CA CYS A 30 10.90 -0.58 -5.23
C CYS A 30 11.67 -1.49 -6.21
N LYS A 31 11.15 -2.70 -6.44
CA LYS A 31 11.75 -3.70 -7.34
C LYS A 31 11.02 -3.82 -8.67
N TRP A 32 10.07 -2.92 -8.94
CA TRP A 32 9.16 -3.05 -10.08
C TRP A 32 9.91 -3.18 -11.41
N ASP A 33 10.82 -2.25 -11.69
CA ASP A 33 11.53 -2.23 -12.97
C ASP A 33 12.43 -3.48 -13.13
N GLN A 34 13.08 -3.92 -12.03
CA GLN A 34 13.84 -5.17 -12.00
C GLN A 34 12.96 -6.40 -12.28
N LEU A 35 11.70 -6.37 -11.83
CA LEU A 35 10.73 -7.42 -12.06
C LEU A 35 10.28 -7.43 -13.53
N GLU A 36 9.98 -6.27 -14.10
CA GLU A 36 9.66 -6.12 -15.53
C GLU A 36 10.80 -6.62 -16.41
N ASP A 37 12.04 -6.17 -16.14
CA ASP A 37 13.24 -6.60 -16.86
C ASP A 37 13.42 -8.12 -16.80
N TRP A 38 13.21 -8.71 -15.63
CA TRP A 38 13.36 -10.16 -15.43
C TRP A 38 12.32 -10.96 -16.22
N PHE A 39 11.06 -10.52 -16.25
CA PHE A 39 10.01 -11.16 -17.06
C PHE A 39 10.23 -10.97 -18.56
N GLN A 40 10.70 -9.79 -18.97
CA GLN A 40 11.03 -9.50 -20.36
C GLN A 40 12.19 -10.38 -20.85
N GLU A 41 13.23 -10.54 -20.04
CA GLU A 41 14.36 -11.41 -20.37
C GLU A 41 13.93 -12.87 -20.52
N ARG A 42 13.02 -13.34 -19.64
CA ARG A 42 12.43 -14.69 -19.77
C ARG A 42 11.69 -14.88 -21.08
N THR A 43 10.96 -13.86 -21.51
CA THR A 43 10.26 -13.83 -22.80
C THR A 43 11.25 -13.89 -23.95
N ASN A 44 12.29 -13.04 -23.92
CA ASN A 44 13.34 -12.99 -24.93
C ASN A 44 14.09 -14.33 -25.05
N MET A 45 14.41 -14.96 -23.91
CA MET A 45 15.05 -16.28 -23.87
C MET A 45 14.17 -17.36 -24.51
N ALA A 46 12.88 -17.38 -24.21
CA ALA A 46 11.96 -18.35 -24.81
C ALA A 46 11.84 -18.18 -26.33
N ILE A 47 11.78 -16.94 -26.81
CA ILE A 47 11.78 -16.61 -28.24
C ILE A 47 13.06 -17.11 -28.91
N ARG A 48 14.23 -16.79 -28.33
CA ARG A 48 15.54 -17.24 -28.84
C ARG A 48 15.63 -18.77 -28.93
N ASP A 49 15.15 -19.45 -27.90
CA ASP A 49 15.18 -20.92 -27.81
C ASP A 49 14.05 -21.60 -28.62
N ARG A 50 13.19 -20.83 -29.31
CA ARG A 50 11.98 -21.31 -30.02
C ARG A 50 11.05 -22.15 -29.13
N LYS A 51 10.97 -21.79 -27.86
CA LYS A 51 10.07 -22.40 -26.86
C LYS A 51 8.78 -21.60 -26.74
N ALA A 52 7.77 -22.19 -26.08
CA ALA A 52 6.56 -21.47 -25.73
C ALA A 52 6.90 -20.26 -24.85
N VAL A 53 6.29 -19.11 -25.17
CA VAL A 53 6.45 -17.88 -24.40
C VAL A 53 5.78 -18.07 -23.04
N PRO A 54 6.50 -17.83 -21.93
CA PRO A 54 5.90 -17.94 -20.61
C PRO A 54 4.92 -16.79 -20.33
N GLU A 55 4.04 -16.99 -19.34
CA GLU A 55 3.18 -15.91 -18.85
C GLU A 55 4.02 -14.70 -18.38
N GLY A 56 3.56 -13.51 -18.75
CA GLY A 56 4.14 -12.24 -18.33
C GLY A 56 3.89 -11.95 -16.85
N LEU A 57 4.32 -10.78 -16.41
CA LEU A 57 4.09 -10.33 -15.04
C LEU A 57 2.58 -10.25 -14.75
N PRO A 58 2.00 -11.08 -13.85
CA PRO A 58 0.55 -11.17 -13.67
C PRO A 58 -0.11 -9.87 -13.17
N ILE A 59 0.69 -8.97 -12.60
CA ILE A 59 0.25 -7.71 -12.00
C ILE A 59 0.64 -6.48 -12.82
N ALA A 60 1.16 -6.65 -14.05
CA ALA A 60 1.70 -5.55 -14.85
C ALA A 60 0.74 -4.34 -14.96
N ASP A 61 -0.54 -4.62 -15.25
CA ASP A 61 -1.58 -3.60 -15.41
C ASP A 61 -2.01 -2.94 -14.09
N TYR A 62 -1.56 -3.48 -12.95
CA TYR A 62 -1.97 -3.06 -11.61
C TYR A 62 -0.91 -2.21 -10.88
N LYS A 63 0.16 -1.77 -11.55
CA LYS A 63 1.20 -0.91 -10.94
C LYS A 63 0.60 0.31 -10.24
N GLU A 64 -0.31 1.00 -10.92
CA GLU A 64 -0.97 2.20 -10.41
C GLU A 64 -1.90 1.89 -9.23
N ALA A 65 -2.63 0.77 -9.29
CA ALA A 65 -3.44 0.30 -8.19
C ALA A 65 -2.58 -0.06 -6.95
N LEU A 66 -1.39 -0.64 -7.16
CA LEU A 66 -0.43 -0.93 -6.10
C LEU A 66 0.16 0.34 -5.48
N LEU A 67 0.45 1.37 -6.28
CA LEU A 67 0.89 2.68 -5.78
C LEU A 67 -0.18 3.34 -4.90
N GLN A 68 -1.44 3.27 -5.31
CA GLN A 68 -2.57 3.80 -4.54
C GLN A 68 -2.79 3.00 -3.24
N LEU A 69 -2.74 1.67 -3.33
CA LEU A 69 -2.81 0.78 -2.17
C LEU A 69 -1.67 1.07 -1.18
N TYR A 70 -0.44 1.29 -1.66
CA TYR A 70 0.68 1.66 -0.82
C TYR A 70 0.45 3.01 -0.11
N GLY A 71 -0.08 4.01 -0.83
CA GLY A 71 -0.46 5.29 -0.24
C GLY A 71 -1.45 5.13 0.92
N LEU A 72 -2.49 4.31 0.73
CA LEU A 72 -3.47 3.98 1.76
C LEU A 72 -2.82 3.26 2.96
N LEU A 73 -2.06 2.20 2.70
CA LEU A 73 -1.40 1.40 3.73
C LEU A 73 -0.44 2.23 4.57
N LYS A 74 0.37 3.10 3.93
CA LYS A 74 1.28 4.01 4.61
C LYS A 74 0.56 4.97 5.56
N SER A 75 -0.57 5.55 5.13
CA SER A 75 -1.38 6.42 5.98
C SER A 75 -2.00 5.67 7.16
N ILE A 76 -2.48 4.44 6.94
CA ILE A 76 -3.02 3.57 8.00
C ILE A 76 -1.93 3.19 9.00
N THR A 77 -0.76 2.75 8.53
CA THR A 77 0.38 2.45 9.39
C THR A 77 0.79 3.65 10.21
N SER A 78 0.92 4.83 9.60
CA SER A 78 1.30 6.06 10.31
C SER A 78 0.30 6.42 11.42
N LEU A 79 -1.00 6.29 11.14
CA LEU A 79 -2.05 6.47 12.15
C LEU A 79 -1.93 5.43 13.26
N ASN A 80 -1.74 4.16 12.92
CA ASN A 80 -1.64 3.07 13.88
C ASN A 80 -0.42 3.27 14.80
N THR A 81 0.76 3.54 14.24
CA THR A 81 1.97 3.86 15.00
C THR A 81 1.75 5.05 15.93
N LYS A 82 1.04 6.11 15.49
CA LYS A 82 0.73 7.25 16.36
C LYS A 82 -0.20 6.84 17.50
N SER A 83 -1.28 6.10 17.21
CA SER A 83 -2.24 5.66 18.24
C SER A 83 -1.66 4.71 19.30
N GLN A 84 -0.55 4.05 18.98
CA GLN A 84 0.13 3.09 19.86
C GLN A 84 1.27 3.71 20.67
N LYS A 85 1.61 4.98 20.47
CA LYS A 85 2.62 5.65 21.31
C LYS A 85 2.09 5.83 22.73
N GLU A 86 2.92 5.49 23.72
CA GLU A 86 2.63 5.72 25.14
C GLU A 86 2.93 7.20 25.54
N ASP A 87 2.30 8.15 24.85
CA ASP A 87 2.41 9.58 25.09
C ASP A 87 1.02 10.27 25.14
N THR A 88 0.98 11.53 25.60
CA THR A 88 -0.25 12.34 25.67
C THR A 88 -0.64 12.90 24.29
N ASN A 89 -0.90 12.03 23.31
CA ASN A 89 -1.13 12.40 21.90
C ASN A 89 -2.58 12.27 21.41
N GLN A 90 -3.54 12.09 22.32
CA GLN A 90 -4.92 11.71 21.96
C GLN A 90 -5.59 12.70 20.98
N VAL A 91 -5.36 14.01 21.17
CA VAL A 91 -5.86 15.06 20.26
C VAL A 91 -5.25 14.92 18.87
N ASP A 92 -3.95 14.62 18.78
CA ASP A 92 -3.25 14.44 17.50
C ASP A 92 -3.69 13.18 16.77
N VAL A 93 -3.99 12.10 17.51
CA VAL A 93 -4.56 10.88 16.94
C VAL A 93 -5.94 11.18 16.35
N LEU A 94 -6.84 11.81 17.10
CA LEU A 94 -8.19 12.18 16.64
C LEU A 94 -8.14 13.11 15.42
N LEU A 95 -7.26 14.11 15.45
CA LEU A 95 -7.05 15.01 14.30
C LEU A 95 -6.54 14.25 13.08
N SER A 96 -5.66 13.27 13.27
CA SER A 96 -5.12 12.43 12.19
C SER A 96 -6.22 11.55 11.57
N VAL A 97 -7.10 10.95 12.38
CA VAL A 97 -8.27 10.19 11.91
C VAL A 97 -9.22 11.09 11.12
N PHE A 98 -9.55 12.27 11.66
CA PHE A 98 -10.46 13.21 11.00
C PHE A 98 -9.94 13.63 9.62
N ARG A 99 -8.66 14.00 9.53
CA ARG A 99 -8.01 14.33 8.26
C ARG A 99 -8.00 13.14 7.32
N PHE A 100 -7.65 11.95 7.80
CA PHE A 100 -7.62 10.74 6.99
C PHE A 100 -8.99 10.43 6.38
N ARG A 101 -10.07 10.55 7.18
CA ARG A 101 -11.46 10.35 6.73
C ARG A 101 -11.90 11.38 5.69
N THR A 102 -11.54 12.65 5.86
CA THR A 102 -12.02 13.75 5.00
C THR A 102 -11.21 13.93 3.71
N THR A 103 -10.01 13.35 3.65
CA THR A 103 -9.08 13.54 2.53
C THR A 103 -8.79 12.27 1.73
N ILE A 104 -8.68 11.11 2.39
CA ILE A 104 -8.25 9.86 1.76
C ILE A 104 -9.38 8.84 1.70
N LEU A 105 -10.18 8.70 2.77
CA LEU A 105 -11.31 7.75 2.85
C LEU A 105 -12.68 8.41 2.64
N ASP A 106 -12.72 9.54 1.94
CA ASP A 106 -13.98 10.22 1.66
C ASP A 106 -14.73 9.45 0.57
N GLU A 107 -15.67 8.61 0.96
CA GLU A 107 -16.49 7.78 0.04
C GLU A 107 -17.29 8.62 -0.97
N MET A 108 -17.54 9.90 -0.67
CA MET A 108 -18.23 10.82 -1.57
C MET A 108 -17.30 11.42 -2.63
N LYS A 109 -15.99 11.24 -2.48
CA LYS A 109 -15.00 11.59 -3.49
C LYS A 109 -14.53 10.29 -4.15
N PRO A 110 -14.43 10.25 -5.49
CA PRO A 110 -13.72 9.14 -6.10
C PRO A 110 -12.32 9.08 -5.47
N VAL A 111 -11.92 7.90 -5.02
CA VAL A 111 -10.49 7.61 -4.83
C VAL A 111 -9.84 8.09 -6.12
N LYS A 112 -8.82 8.97 -6.02
CA LYS A 112 -8.14 9.48 -7.21
C LYS A 112 -7.42 8.32 -7.88
N VAL A 113 -8.15 7.54 -8.65
CA VAL A 113 -7.62 6.53 -9.53
C VAL A 113 -7.26 7.28 -10.79
N ARG A 114 -5.96 7.52 -11.00
CA ARG A 114 -5.47 7.89 -12.33
C ARG A 114 -5.53 6.64 -13.20
N ILE A 115 -6.75 6.24 -13.59
CA ILE A 115 -6.92 5.29 -14.69
C ILE A 115 -6.51 6.07 -15.93
N GLN A 116 -5.30 5.81 -16.43
CA GLN A 116 -5.02 6.12 -17.83
C GLN A 116 -6.06 5.34 -18.63
N ALA A 117 -6.90 6.06 -19.38
CA ALA A 117 -7.89 5.46 -20.26
C ALA A 117 -7.20 4.39 -21.13
N PRO A 118 -7.89 3.30 -21.50
CA PRO A 118 -7.33 2.36 -22.45
C PRO A 118 -7.02 3.16 -23.72
N SER A 119 -5.74 3.26 -24.08
CA SER A 119 -5.35 3.72 -25.39
C SER A 119 -6.00 2.76 -26.38
N ASP A 120 -6.96 3.24 -27.15
CA ASP A 120 -7.58 2.49 -28.24
C ASP A 120 -6.48 1.82 -29.09
N PRO A 121 -6.70 0.59 -29.59
CA PRO A 121 -5.76 -0.02 -30.52
C PRO A 121 -5.77 0.80 -31.81
N LEU A 122 -4.67 1.50 -32.07
CA LEU A 122 -4.41 2.06 -33.38
C LEU A 122 -4.21 0.89 -34.35
N LEU A 123 -5.12 0.83 -35.32
CA LEU A 123 -5.10 0.02 -36.54
C LEU A 123 -3.74 0.06 -37.25
#